data_AF-A0A7C8YZU4-F1
#
_entry.id   AF-A0A7C8YZU4-F1
#
_cell.length_a   1.000
_cell.length_b   1.000
_cell.length_c   1.000
_cell.angle_alpha   90.00
_cell.angle_beta   90.00
_cell.angle_gamma   90.00
#
_symmetry.space_group_name_H-M   'P 1'
#
loop_
_entity.id
_entity.type
_entity.pdbx_description
1 polymer ?
#
loop_
_entity_poly.entity_id
_entity_poly.type
_entity_poly.pdbx_seq_one_letter_code
_entity_poly.pdbx_strand_id
1 'polypeptide(L)'
;FFDTNPYFKNTVLTKTYHMIDEDEPILEKAIGTEIEWHPGKCLTEKILKKKPRKGSKSTKPITKTESCDSFFNFFNPPQVPEDDDDLDEDAAEELQTLMEQDYEIGSTIRDKIIPHAVSWFTGEAVQGDELDIIDDDDEDDEDEEDEDEEDEDEDDEDDEDGEEEEIKIKKKTSAGAKVS
;
A
#
# COMPACT_ATOMS: atom_id res chain seq x y z
N PHE A 1 11.60 17.73 -4.38
CA PHE A 1 11.36 19.16 -4.65
C PHE A 1 9.98 19.30 -5.28
N PHE A 2 9.29 20.40 -5.01
CA PHE A 2 7.96 20.69 -5.54
C PHE A 2 7.93 22.10 -6.12
N ASP A 3 7.33 22.23 -7.30
CA ASP A 3 6.97 23.53 -7.86
C ASP A 3 5.84 24.17 -7.04
N THR A 4 5.57 25.46 -7.33
CA THR A 4 4.37 26.12 -6.80
C THR A 4 3.13 25.33 -7.22
N ASN A 5 2.37 24.87 -6.23
CA ASN A 5 1.25 23.96 -6.43
C ASN A 5 0.05 24.41 -5.57
N PRO A 6 -1.18 23.91 -5.83
CA PRO A 6 -2.38 24.37 -5.14
C PRO A 6 -2.62 23.67 -3.79
N TYR A 7 -1.73 22.79 -3.32
CA TYR A 7 -1.93 21.98 -2.13
C TYR A 7 -1.20 22.49 -0.91
N PHE A 8 0.08 22.85 -1.04
CA PHE A 8 0.92 23.32 0.06
C PHE A 8 1.98 24.32 -0.40
N LYS A 9 2.54 25.07 0.54
CA LYS A 9 3.52 26.14 0.25
C LYS A 9 4.96 25.65 0.14
N ASN A 10 5.29 24.52 0.77
CA ASN A 10 6.66 24.02 0.82
C ASN A 10 7.19 23.75 -0.60
N THR A 11 8.40 24.22 -0.90
CA THR A 11 9.11 23.89 -2.14
C THR A 11 9.96 22.63 -1.98
N VAL A 12 10.28 22.26 -0.74
CA VAL A 12 11.05 21.08 -0.37
C VAL A 12 10.36 20.41 0.82
N LEU A 13 10.12 19.11 0.69
CA LEU A 13 9.78 18.23 1.81
C LEU A 13 10.96 17.28 2.00
N THR A 14 11.54 17.27 3.18
CA THR A 14 12.66 16.40 3.55
C THR A 14 12.20 15.32 4.52
N LYS A 15 12.82 14.14 4.39
CA LYS A 15 12.76 13.04 5.33
C LYS A 15 14.19 12.73 5.77
N THR A 16 14.40 12.58 7.07
CA THR A 16 15.71 12.35 7.66
C THR A 16 15.61 11.17 8.61
N TYR A 17 16.50 10.21 8.44
CA TYR A 17 16.66 9.07 9.35
C TYR A 17 17.96 9.25 10.13
N HIS A 18 17.87 9.15 11.45
CA HIS A 18 18.99 9.12 12.37
C HIS A 18 19.29 7.66 12.67
N MET A 19 20.44 7.19 12.21
CA MET A 19 20.93 5.84 12.47
C MET A 19 22.01 5.93 13.54
N ILE A 20 21.96 5.03 14.51
CA ILE A 20 23.01 4.84 15.51
C ILE A 20 23.80 3.58 15.15
N ASP A 21 25.06 3.55 15.61
CA ASP A 21 26.03 2.48 15.35
C ASP A 21 26.55 2.45 13.89
N GLU A 22 27.87 2.39 13.73
CA GLU A 22 28.55 2.42 12.43
C GLU A 22 28.70 1.02 11.82
N ASP A 23 28.74 -0.02 12.65
CA ASP A 23 28.95 -1.41 12.24
C ASP A 23 27.60 -2.13 12.02
N GLU A 24 26.60 -1.83 12.86
CA GLU A 24 25.25 -2.38 12.76
C GLU A 24 24.21 -1.25 12.84
N PRO A 25 23.89 -0.56 11.71
CA PRO A 25 23.08 0.65 11.75
C PRO A 25 21.65 0.39 12.21
N ILE A 26 21.32 0.87 13.41
CA ILE A 26 19.99 0.79 14.02
C ILE A 26 19.27 2.13 13.84
N LEU A 27 17.99 2.11 13.46
CA LEU A 27 17.19 3.31 13.35
C LEU A 27 16.82 3.86 14.74
N GLU A 28 17.32 5.05 15.08
CA GLU A 28 16.98 5.75 16.33
C GLU A 28 15.74 6.63 16.15
N LYS A 29 15.69 7.45 15.09
CA LYS A 29 14.61 8.41 14.88
C LYS A 29 14.40 8.75 13.41
N ALA A 30 13.14 8.97 13.04
CA ALA A 30 12.76 9.57 11.77
C ALA A 30 12.17 10.98 11.96
N ILE A 31 12.56 11.91 11.10
CA ILE A 31 12.07 13.31 11.10
C ILE A 31 11.60 13.66 9.69
N GLY A 32 10.36 14.11 9.58
CA GLY A 32 9.80 14.62 8.33
C GLY A 32 9.47 16.11 8.40
N THR A 33 9.42 16.74 7.23
CA THR A 33 9.02 18.16 7.11
C THR A 33 7.53 18.34 7.36
N GLU A 34 7.18 19.26 8.24
CA GLU A 34 5.78 19.69 8.40
C GLU A 34 5.26 20.34 7.11
N ILE A 35 4.15 19.81 6.58
CA ILE A 35 3.56 20.28 5.33
C ILE A 35 2.62 21.45 5.62
N GLU A 36 2.93 22.62 5.05
CA GLU A 36 2.12 23.82 5.12
C GLU A 36 0.96 23.77 4.12
N TRP A 37 -0.05 22.96 4.43
CA TRP A 37 -1.25 22.80 3.61
C TRP A 37 -2.01 24.12 3.43
N HIS A 38 -2.51 24.33 2.22
CA HIS A 38 -3.51 25.35 1.95
C HIS A 38 -4.87 24.96 2.56
N PRO A 39 -5.74 25.94 2.88
CA PRO A 39 -7.03 25.67 3.50
C PRO A 39 -7.89 24.66 2.73
N GLY A 40 -8.26 23.55 3.37
CA GLY A 40 -9.09 22.49 2.77
C GLY A 40 -8.37 21.64 1.71
N LYS A 41 -7.04 21.69 1.67
CA LYS A 41 -6.20 20.92 0.74
C LYS A 41 -5.33 19.86 1.41
N CYS A 42 -5.48 19.69 2.73
CA CYS A 42 -4.83 18.64 3.49
C CYS A 42 -5.21 17.27 2.91
N LEU A 43 -4.21 16.50 2.46
CA LEU A 43 -4.41 15.17 1.90
C LEU A 43 -4.24 14.05 2.92
N THR A 44 -3.82 14.37 4.14
CA THR A 44 -3.66 13.41 5.25
C THR A 44 -4.93 13.34 6.11
N GLU A 45 -5.92 14.18 5.82
CA GLU A 45 -7.14 14.35 6.61
C GLU A 45 -8.38 14.44 5.72
N LYS A 46 -9.45 13.77 6.14
CA LYS A 46 -10.76 13.81 5.49
C LYS A 46 -11.76 14.60 6.32
N ILE A 47 -12.38 15.59 5.69
CA ILE A 47 -13.40 16.44 6.33
C ILE A 47 -14.79 15.81 6.21
N LEU A 48 -15.35 15.38 7.34
CA LEU A 48 -16.72 14.87 7.45
C LEU A 48 -17.66 15.97 7.96
N LYS A 49 -18.56 16.43 7.08
CA LYS A 49 -19.61 17.38 7.44
C LYS A 49 -20.78 16.65 8.08
N LYS A 50 -21.02 16.86 9.38
CA LYS A 50 -22.22 16.35 10.06
C LYS A 50 -23.35 17.37 9.97
N LYS A 51 -24.55 16.90 9.61
CA LYS A 51 -25.77 17.74 9.67
C LYS A 51 -25.96 18.23 11.11
N PRO A 52 -26.25 19.51 11.33
CA PRO A 52 -26.51 20.04 12.66
C PRO A 52 -27.70 19.29 13.29
N ARG A 53 -27.61 19.00 14.60
CA ARG A 53 -28.71 18.37 15.34
C ARG A 53 -29.95 19.26 15.28
N LYS A 54 -31.10 18.65 14.94
CA LYS A 54 -32.41 19.31 14.91
C LYS A 54 -32.72 19.85 16.32
N GLY A 55 -32.69 21.17 16.49
CA GLY A 55 -32.91 21.84 17.78
C GLY A 55 -31.70 22.62 18.35
N SER A 56 -30.51 22.52 17.75
CA SER A 56 -29.38 23.38 18.11
C SER A 56 -29.61 24.82 17.66
N LYS A 57 -29.39 25.81 18.54
CA LYS A 57 -29.39 27.24 18.19
C LYS A 57 -28.23 27.64 17.27
N SER A 58 -27.25 26.76 17.06
CA SER A 58 -26.15 26.98 16.13
C SER A 58 -26.50 26.38 14.77
N THR A 59 -26.65 27.26 13.77
CA THR A 59 -26.86 26.92 12.36
C THR A 59 -25.57 26.56 11.62
N LYS A 60 -24.41 26.60 12.29
CA LYS A 60 -23.12 26.28 11.67
C LYS A 60 -22.93 24.75 11.57
N PRO A 61 -22.53 24.21 10.39
CA PRO A 61 -22.19 22.80 10.25
C PRO A 61 -21.06 22.41 11.20
N ILE A 62 -21.22 21.30 11.92
CA ILE A 62 -20.13 20.71 12.71
C ILE A 62 -19.24 19.95 11.73
N THR A 63 -17.97 20.36 11.69
CA THR A 63 -16.96 19.78 10.82
C THR A 63 -16.10 18.86 11.69
N LYS A 64 -16.11 17.55 11.43
CA LYS A 64 -15.19 16.59 12.07
C LYS A 64 -14.11 16.25 11.04
N THR A 65 -12.86 16.26 11.47
CA THR A 65 -11.74 15.81 10.65
C THR A 65 -11.32 14.42 11.13
N GLU A 66 -11.00 13.52 10.22
CA GLU A 66 -10.49 12.18 10.51
C GLU A 66 -9.24 11.94 9.65
N SER A 67 -8.19 11.35 10.22
CA SER A 67 -6.99 10.97 9.47
C SER A 67 -7.33 9.94 8.40
N CYS A 68 -6.65 10.01 7.26
CA CYS A 68 -6.79 9.04 6.17
C CYS A 68 -5.44 8.69 5.55
N ASP A 69 -5.41 7.54 4.88
CA ASP A 69 -4.20 7.06 4.21
C ASP A 69 -3.79 7.99 3.08
N SER A 70 -2.54 8.43 3.15
CA SER A 70 -1.94 9.38 2.23
C SER A 70 -0.44 9.13 2.16
N PHE A 71 0.13 9.19 0.95
CA PHE A 71 1.58 9.17 0.80
C PHE A 71 2.27 10.25 1.66
N PHE A 72 1.62 11.40 1.84
CA PHE A 72 2.17 12.50 2.62
C PHE A 72 2.26 12.24 4.13
N ASN A 73 1.65 11.14 4.63
CA ASN A 73 1.89 10.67 6.00
C ASN A 73 3.36 10.25 6.19
N PHE A 74 4.08 9.91 5.12
CA PHE A 74 5.52 9.63 5.15
C PHE A 74 6.37 10.78 5.72
N PHE A 75 5.89 12.03 5.64
CA PHE A 75 6.58 13.18 6.24
C PHE A 75 6.15 13.46 7.69
N ASN A 76 5.29 12.62 8.26
CA ASN A 76 4.89 12.65 9.66
C ASN A 76 5.14 11.27 10.28
N PRO A 77 6.42 10.88 10.44
CA PRO A 77 6.77 9.55 10.91
C PRO A 77 6.32 9.33 12.36
N PRO A 78 6.14 8.06 12.77
CA PRO A 78 5.89 7.71 14.17
C PRO A 78 6.97 8.30 15.09
N GLN A 79 6.57 8.74 16.28
CA GLN A 79 7.47 9.34 17.27
C GLN A 79 7.70 8.37 18.41
N VAL A 80 8.97 8.19 18.79
CA VAL A 80 9.35 7.45 19.99
C VAL A 80 9.11 8.34 21.21
N PRO A 81 8.29 7.92 22.19
CA PRO A 81 8.14 8.64 23.45
C PRO A 81 9.47 8.77 24.20
N GLU A 82 9.64 9.83 24.99
CA GLU A 82 10.88 10.06 25.75
C GLU A 82 10.95 9.21 27.04
N ASP A 83 9.81 8.75 27.54
CA ASP A 83 9.69 7.91 28.75
C ASP A 83 9.17 6.50 28.36
N ASP A 84 9.99 5.47 28.58
CA ASP A 84 9.64 4.06 28.32
C ASP A 84 8.47 3.56 29.19
N ASP A 85 8.20 4.20 30.33
CA ASP A 85 7.11 3.84 31.25
C ASP A 85 5.71 4.18 30.68
N ASP A 86 5.63 4.94 29.58
CA ASP A 86 4.37 5.38 28.96
C ASP A 86 3.87 4.42 27.86
N LEU A 87 4.65 3.40 27.49
CA LEU A 87 4.28 2.41 26.48
C LEU A 87 4.13 1.02 27.11
N ASP A 88 3.00 0.37 26.86
CA ASP A 88 2.88 -1.06 27.09
C ASP A 88 3.61 -1.84 25.97
N GLU A 89 3.84 -3.14 26.21
CA GLU A 89 4.57 -4.03 25.29
C GLU A 89 3.91 -4.07 23.91
N ASP A 90 2.57 -4.15 23.86
CA ASP A 90 1.81 -4.16 22.61
C ASP A 90 2.00 -2.86 21.81
N ALA A 91 1.95 -1.69 22.47
CA ALA A 91 2.15 -0.40 21.83
C ALA A 91 3.60 -0.19 21.36
N ALA A 92 4.58 -0.72 22.09
CA ALA A 92 5.98 -0.68 21.70
C ALA A 92 6.24 -1.52 20.43
N GLU A 93 5.67 -2.73 20.35
CA GLU A 93 5.76 -3.59 19.16
C GLU A 93 5.08 -2.95 17.93
N GLU A 94 3.90 -2.35 18.11
CA GLU A 94 3.20 -1.62 17.03
C GLU A 94 4.04 -0.43 16.55
N LEU A 95 4.62 0.34 17.48
CA LEU A 95 5.48 1.46 17.15
C LEU A 95 6.72 1.03 16.37
N GLN A 96 7.38 -0.05 16.80
CA GLN A 96 8.53 -0.62 16.10
C GLN A 96 8.18 -1.03 14.67
N THR A 97 7.06 -1.74 14.50
CA THR A 97 6.55 -2.15 13.18
C THR A 97 6.32 -0.94 12.26
N LEU A 98 5.73 0.14 12.79
CA LEU A 98 5.49 1.37 12.03
C LEU A 98 6.80 2.07 11.64
N MET A 99 7.80 2.07 12.52
CA MET A 99 9.11 2.66 12.24
C MET A 99 9.86 1.87 11.16
N GLU A 100 9.82 0.54 11.23
CA GLU A 100 10.42 -0.35 10.24
C GLU A 100 9.78 -0.16 8.85
N GLN A 101 8.45 -0.14 8.78
CA GLN A 101 7.73 0.14 7.54
C GLN A 101 8.08 1.52 6.96
N ASP A 102 8.12 2.56 7.82
CA ASP A 102 8.49 3.91 7.39
C ASP A 102 9.92 3.94 6.83
N TYR A 103 10.86 3.21 7.45
CA TYR A 103 12.23 3.10 6.96
C TYR A 103 12.34 2.30 5.67
N GLU A 104 11.59 1.21 5.51
CA GLU A 104 11.54 0.42 4.28
C GLU A 104 11.12 1.27 3.07
N ILE A 105 10.12 2.14 3.25
CA ILE A 105 9.72 3.09 2.21
C ILE A 105 10.88 4.06 1.91
N GLY A 106 11.52 4.58 2.95
CA GLY A 106 12.66 5.50 2.81
C GLY A 106 13.87 4.90 2.11
N SER A 107 14.27 3.69 2.49
CA SER A 107 15.38 2.95 1.89
C SER A 107 15.05 2.57 0.45
N THR A 108 13.82 2.15 0.16
CA THR A 108 13.37 1.88 -1.22
C THR A 108 13.50 3.12 -2.10
N ILE A 109 13.06 4.28 -1.61
CA ILE A 109 13.21 5.55 -2.34
C ILE A 109 14.70 5.86 -2.56
N ARG A 110 15.53 5.71 -1.53
CA ARG A 110 16.97 6.02 -1.55
C ARG A 110 17.77 5.10 -2.48
N ASP A 111 17.55 3.80 -2.39
CA ASP A 111 18.43 2.77 -2.95
C ASP A 111 17.88 2.20 -4.26
N LYS A 112 16.55 2.15 -4.44
CA LYS A 112 15.92 1.60 -5.64
C LYS A 112 15.39 2.68 -6.58
N ILE A 113 14.59 3.62 -6.06
CA ILE A 113 13.90 4.60 -6.92
C ILE A 113 14.84 5.70 -7.43
N ILE A 114 15.61 6.36 -6.55
CA ILE A 114 16.47 7.48 -6.94
C ILE A 114 17.54 7.05 -7.96
N PRO A 115 18.29 5.96 -7.77
CA PRO A 115 19.35 5.57 -8.71
C PRO A 115 18.80 5.10 -10.07
N HIS A 116 17.60 4.51 -10.09
CA HIS A 116 17.00 3.91 -11.29
C HIS A 116 15.70 4.60 -11.73
N ALA A 117 15.55 5.90 -11.46
CA ALA A 117 14.28 6.61 -11.64
C ALA A 117 13.73 6.52 -13.08
N VAL A 118 14.60 6.50 -14.09
CA VAL A 118 14.19 6.35 -15.49
C VAL A 118 13.61 4.97 -15.75
N SER A 119 14.26 3.91 -15.26
CA SER A 119 13.81 2.52 -15.42
C SER A 119 12.50 2.25 -14.67
N TRP A 120 12.29 2.84 -13.50
CA TRP A 120 11.00 2.80 -12.79
C TRP A 120 9.90 3.57 -13.54
N PHE A 121 10.26 4.68 -14.20
CA PHE A 121 9.32 5.45 -15.02
C PHE A 121 8.94 4.73 -16.31
N THR A 122 9.89 4.06 -16.97
CA THR A 122 9.65 3.28 -18.20
C THR A 122 9.02 1.90 -17.92
N GLY A 123 9.10 1.41 -16.68
CA GLY A 123 8.60 0.10 -16.26
C GLY A 123 9.60 -1.05 -16.45
N GLU A 124 10.81 -0.76 -16.94
CA GLU A 124 11.87 -1.76 -17.15
C GLU A 124 12.42 -2.31 -15.82
N ALA A 125 12.41 -1.49 -14.75
CA ALA A 125 12.88 -1.92 -13.44
C ALA A 125 12.02 -3.05 -12.84
N VAL A 126 10.73 -3.08 -13.16
CA VAL A 126 9.82 -4.13 -12.66
C VAL A 126 10.06 -5.45 -13.40
N GLN A 127 10.53 -5.40 -14.65
CA GLN A 127 10.78 -6.57 -15.48
C GLN A 127 12.14 -7.22 -15.18
N GLY A 128 13.13 -6.43 -14.76
CA GLY A 128 14.45 -6.92 -14.35
C GLY A 128 14.40 -7.80 -13.10
N ASP A 129 13.61 -7.39 -12.08
CA ASP A 129 13.43 -8.16 -10.84
C ASP A 129 12.70 -9.51 -11.08
N GLU A 130 11.93 -9.66 -12.17
CA GLU A 130 11.26 -10.93 -12.54
C GLU A 130 12.17 -11.84 -13.38
N LEU A 131 13.12 -11.27 -14.12
CA LEU A 131 14.08 -12.02 -14.94
C LEU A 131 15.27 -12.57 -14.13
N ASP A 132 15.64 -11.90 -13.03
CA ASP A 132 16.67 -12.37 -12.08
C ASP A 132 16.23 -13.63 -11.28
N ILE A 133 15.02 -14.16 -11.51
CA ILE A 133 14.51 -15.42 -10.92
C ILE A 133 14.60 -16.59 -11.92
N ILE A 134 14.99 -16.37 -13.18
CA ILE A 134 14.95 -17.40 -14.25
C ILE A 134 16.36 -17.85 -14.71
N ASP A 135 17.44 -17.44 -14.03
CA ASP A 135 18.81 -17.74 -14.48
C ASP A 135 19.69 -18.40 -13.40
N ASP A 136 19.23 -19.52 -12.81
CA ASP A 136 20.12 -20.41 -12.02
C ASP A 136 19.59 -21.86 -11.86
N ASP A 137 19.11 -22.53 -12.92
CA ASP A 137 18.84 -23.99 -12.85
C ASP A 137 18.97 -24.73 -14.20
N ASP A 138 20.01 -24.44 -15.00
CA ASP A 138 20.20 -25.14 -16.29
C ASP A 138 21.67 -25.47 -16.60
N GLU A 139 22.43 -25.96 -15.60
CA GLU A 139 23.71 -26.64 -15.85
C GLU A 139 23.95 -27.79 -14.83
N ASP A 140 23.37 -28.97 -15.07
CA ASP A 140 24.08 -30.28 -15.06
C ASP A 140 23.08 -31.43 -15.25
N ASP A 141 22.95 -31.97 -16.48
CA ASP A 141 22.80 -33.43 -16.67
C ASP A 141 23.03 -33.80 -18.15
N GLU A 142 24.30 -34.00 -18.52
CA GLU A 142 24.67 -34.81 -19.69
C GLU A 142 25.37 -36.07 -19.17
N ASP A 143 24.74 -37.25 -19.32
CA ASP A 143 25.38 -38.46 -19.87
C ASP A 143 24.36 -39.61 -20.07
N GLU A 144 23.91 -39.70 -21.33
CA GLU A 144 23.71 -40.85 -22.23
C GLU A 144 23.63 -42.30 -21.67
N GLU A 145 22.53 -43.01 -21.96
CA GLU A 145 22.40 -44.21 -22.86
C GLU A 145 22.10 -45.49 -22.01
N ASP A 146 21.25 -46.47 -22.33
CA ASP A 146 20.52 -46.89 -23.54
C ASP A 146 19.50 -48.00 -23.15
N GLU A 147 18.55 -48.30 -24.07
CA GLU A 147 17.86 -49.60 -24.32
C GLU A 147 17.01 -50.26 -23.17
N ASP A 148 15.79 -50.77 -23.32
CA ASP A 148 14.99 -51.28 -24.44
C ASP A 148 13.54 -51.60 -23.95
N GLU A 149 12.58 -51.59 -24.89
CA GLU A 149 11.43 -52.52 -25.09
C GLU A 149 10.50 -52.87 -23.89
N GLU A 150 9.17 -52.90 -23.93
CA GLU A 150 8.11 -53.24 -24.89
C GLU A 150 6.80 -52.88 -24.13
N ASP A 151 5.84 -52.11 -24.66
CA ASP A 151 4.70 -52.53 -25.52
C ASP A 151 3.39 -52.74 -24.73
N GLU A 152 2.28 -52.43 -25.42
CA GLU A 152 0.86 -52.75 -25.12
C GLU A 152 0.18 -52.00 -23.94
N ASP A 153 -1.05 -51.49 -24.01
CA ASP A 153 -2.03 -51.23 -25.06
C ASP A 153 -3.22 -50.53 -24.35
N GLU A 154 -4.07 -49.87 -25.15
CA GLU A 154 -5.54 -49.75 -24.99
C GLU A 154 -6.08 -49.22 -23.64
N ASP A 155 -6.73 -48.06 -23.57
CA ASP A 155 -8.11 -47.77 -24.02
C ASP A 155 -8.68 -46.89 -22.89
N ASP A 156 -9.70 -46.05 -23.00
CA ASP A 156 -10.52 -45.47 -24.04
C ASP A 156 -11.52 -44.61 -23.23
N GLU A 157 -11.91 -43.43 -23.75
CA GLU A 157 -13.17 -42.70 -23.45
C GLU A 157 -13.45 -42.32 -21.96
N ASP A 158 -14.21 -41.31 -21.57
CA ASP A 158 -15.15 -40.36 -22.17
C ASP A 158 -15.25 -39.24 -21.09
N ASP A 159 -15.23 -37.95 -21.46
CA ASP A 159 -16.44 -37.12 -21.55
C ASP A 159 -17.25 -37.03 -20.23
N GLU A 160 -17.26 -35.86 -19.60
CA GLU A 160 -18.47 -35.04 -19.67
C GLU A 160 -18.31 -33.68 -18.97
N ASP A 161 -18.78 -32.71 -19.73
CA ASP A 161 -19.02 -31.30 -19.50
C ASP A 161 -19.87 -31.00 -18.25
N GLY A 162 -19.74 -29.78 -17.74
CA GLY A 162 -20.46 -29.32 -16.56
C GLY A 162 -20.45 -27.80 -16.37
N GLU A 163 -20.57 -27.04 -17.44
CA GLU A 163 -21.13 -25.69 -17.36
C GLU A 163 -22.65 -25.78 -17.07
N GLU A 164 -23.18 -24.97 -16.15
CA GLU A 164 -24.33 -24.08 -16.44
C GLU A 164 -24.74 -23.22 -15.23
N GLU A 165 -24.56 -21.92 -15.44
CA GLU A 165 -25.51 -20.81 -15.22
C GLU A 165 -26.39 -20.73 -13.95
N GLU A 166 -26.19 -19.67 -13.17
CA GLU A 166 -27.31 -18.93 -12.58
C GLU A 166 -27.22 -17.44 -12.96
N ILE A 167 -27.93 -17.04 -14.03
CA ILE A 167 -28.36 -15.66 -14.20
C ILE A 167 -29.82 -15.61 -14.64
N LYS A 168 -30.70 -14.97 -13.84
CA LYS A 168 -31.50 -13.76 -14.21
C LYS A 168 -32.89 -13.67 -13.56
N ILE A 169 -33.03 -12.57 -12.80
CA ILE A 169 -34.01 -11.48 -13.03
C ILE A 169 -35.44 -11.60 -12.44
N LYS A 170 -35.67 -10.68 -11.49
CA LYS A 170 -36.80 -9.75 -11.30
C LYS A 170 -38.23 -10.26 -11.52
N LYS A 171 -39.02 -10.20 -10.46
CA LYS A 171 -40.42 -9.71 -10.52
C LYS A 171 -40.63 -8.51 -9.61
N LYS A 172 -40.69 -7.32 -10.22
CA LYS A 172 -41.48 -6.19 -9.72
C LYS A 172 -42.95 -6.54 -9.94
N THR A 173 -43.75 -6.56 -8.89
CA THR A 173 -45.21 -6.43 -9.01
C THR A 173 -45.64 -5.07 -8.51
N SER A 174 -46.50 -4.47 -9.32
CA SER A 174 -47.03 -3.11 -9.29
C SER A 174 -47.87 -2.81 -8.07
N ALA A 175 -47.73 -1.58 -7.56
CA ALA A 175 -48.50 -1.00 -6.48
C ALA A 175 -50.00 -0.93 -6.80
N GLY A 176 -50.79 -1.11 -5.74
CA GLY A 176 -52.23 -1.21 -5.76
C GLY A 176 -52.95 0.11 -6.03
N ALA A 177 -54.15 -0.06 -6.55
CA ALA A 177 -55.17 0.96 -6.76
C ALA A 177 -55.96 1.28 -5.48
N LYS A 178 -56.65 2.43 -5.54
CA LYS A 178 -57.73 2.97 -4.68
C LYS A 178 -57.28 3.84 -3.50
N VAL A 179 -57.82 5.06 -3.41
CA VAL A 179 -59.06 5.36 -2.67
C VAL A 179 -59.65 6.69 -3.14
N SER A 180 -60.98 6.73 -3.02
CA SER A 180 -62.02 7.73 -3.32
C SER A 180 -61.73 9.20 -3.10
#